data_AF-X0ZLM4-F1
#
_entry.id   AF-X0ZLM4-F1
#
_cell.length_a   1.000
_cell.length_b   1.000
_cell.length_c   1.000
_cell.angle_alpha   90.00
_cell.angle_beta   90.00
_cell.angle_gamma   90.00
#
_symmetry.space_group_name_H-M   'P 1'
#
loop_
_entity.id
_entity.type
_entity.pdbx_description
1 polymer ?
#
loop_
_entity_poly.entity_id
_entity_poly.type
_entity_poly.pdbx_seq_one_letter_code
_entity_poly.pdbx_strand_id
1 'polypeptide(L)'
;MDIPIEYVAIIGIFIGVLIRTILPYLKKISAGEDIKFNFKYVATALVLVITAGITTLIIFPSFSIPEGTAFAVFIVALLSGWGANDVLNRIVTN
;
A
#
# COMPACT_ATOMS: atom_id res chain seq x y z
N MET A 1 26.34 4.69 5.19
CA MET A 1 25.57 4.86 3.95
C MET A 1 24.22 5.36 4.39
N ASP A 2 24.01 6.68 4.36
CA ASP A 2 22.73 7.27 4.73
C ASP A 2 21.72 6.91 3.65
N ILE A 3 20.58 6.36 4.05
CA ILE A 3 19.48 6.04 3.13
C ILE A 3 18.76 7.35 2.84
N PRO A 4 18.64 7.78 1.57
CA PRO A 4 17.86 8.97 1.23
C PRO A 4 16.42 8.88 1.74
N ILE A 5 15.95 9.97 2.33
CA ILE A 5 14.66 10.02 3.03
C ILE A 5 13.47 9.84 2.07
N GLU A 6 13.67 10.16 0.80
CA GLU A 6 12.75 9.96 -0.31
C GLU A 6 12.46 8.48 -0.52
N TYR A 7 13.46 7.61 -0.41
CA TYR A 7 13.24 6.16 -0.51
C TYR A 7 12.43 5.64 0.67
N VAL A 8 12.66 6.18 1.87
CA VAL A 8 11.89 5.83 3.07
C VAL A 8 10.42 6.23 2.89
N ALA A 9 10.16 7.40 2.32
CA ALA A 9 8.81 7.87 1.99
C ALA A 9 8.14 6.99 0.93
N ILE A 10 8.81 6.69 -0.19
CA ILE A 10 8.25 5.84 -1.25
C ILE A 10 7.90 4.45 -0.72
N ILE A 11 8.81 3.84 0.05
CA ILE A 11 8.60 2.52 0.65
C ILE A 11 7.45 2.56 1.65
N GLY A 12 7.37 3.61 2.47
CA GLY A 12 6.26 3.82 3.40
C GLY A 12 4.91 3.85 2.69
N ILE A 13 4.75 4.72 1.68
CA ILE A 13 3.51 4.82 0.89
C ILE A 13 3.18 3.48 0.25
N PHE A 14 4.14 2.83 -0.41
CA PHE A 14 3.94 1.56 -1.08
C PHE A 14 3.45 0.46 -0.12
N ILE A 15 4.07 0.34 1.05
CA ILE A 15 3.64 -0.61 2.09
C ILE A 15 2.24 -0.26 2.61
N GLY A 16 1.96 1.02 2.85
CA GLY A 16 0.63 1.47 3.29
C GLY A 16 -0.47 1.10 2.30
N VAL A 17 -0.22 1.34 1.01
CA VAL A 17 -1.12 0.94 -0.08
C VAL A 17 -1.28 -0.58 -0.11
N LEU A 18 -0.17 -1.34 -0.11
CA LEU A 18 -0.20 -2.82 -0.12
C LEU A 18 -1.01 -3.42 1.02
N ILE A 19 -0.82 -2.93 2.25
CA ILE A 19 -1.56 -3.41 3.44
C ILE A 19 -3.06 -3.23 3.20
N ARG A 20 -3.50 -2.06 2.70
CA ARG A 20 -4.91 -1.81 2.42
C ARG A 20 -5.46 -2.75 1.35
N THR A 21 -4.68 -3.01 0.29
CA THR A 21 -5.09 -3.87 -0.81
C THR A 21 -5.15 -5.35 -0.41
N ILE A 22 -4.29 -5.80 0.53
CA ILE A 22 -4.26 -7.17 1.06
C ILE A 22 -5.30 -7.39 2.17
N LEU A 23 -5.69 -6.35 2.91
CA LEU A 23 -6.66 -6.43 4.02
C LEU A 23 -7.98 -7.16 3.69
N PRO A 24 -8.68 -6.89 2.57
CA PRO A 24 -9.90 -7.62 2.23
C PRO A 24 -9.63 -9.12 2.00
N TYR A 25 -8.46 -9.47 1.47
CA TYR A 25 -8.07 -10.85 1.27
C TYR A 25 -7.79 -11.57 2.60
N LEU A 26 -7.09 -10.90 3.54
CA LEU A 26 -6.90 -11.44 4.89
C LEU A 26 -8.23 -11.64 5.64
N LYS A 27 -9.21 -10.75 5.43
CA LYS A 27 -10.56 -10.92 5.99
C LYS A 27 -11.24 -12.18 5.48
N LYS A 28 -11.12 -12.50 4.18
CA LYS A 28 -11.66 -13.74 3.59
C LYS A 28 -11.03 -14.99 4.21
N ILE A 29 -9.70 -14.98 4.40
CA ILE A 29 -8.98 -16.06 5.09
C ILE A 29 -9.52 -16.23 6.52
N SER A 30 -9.65 -15.13 7.27
CA SER A 30 -10.13 -15.17 8.66
C SER A 30 -11.57 -15.65 8.80
N ALA A 31 -12.39 -15.49 7.76
CA ALA A 31 -13.78 -15.95 7.72
C ALA A 31 -13.91 -17.46 7.42
N GLY A 32 -12.80 -18.18 7.23
CA GLY A 32 -12.81 -19.61 6.94
C GLY A 32 -13.19 -19.95 5.50
N GLU A 33 -13.13 -18.99 4.57
CA GLU A 33 -13.26 -19.31 3.14
C GLU A 33 -12.10 -20.24 2.73
N ASP A 34 -12.41 -21.36 2.09
CA ASP A 34 -11.43 -22.37 1.67
C ASP A 34 -10.59 -21.83 0.51
N ILE A 35 -9.52 -21.11 0.85
CA ILE A 35 -8.57 -20.52 -0.09
C ILE A 35 -7.63 -21.62 -0.58
N LYS A 36 -8.11 -22.49 -1.48
CA LYS A 36 -7.25 -23.51 -2.10
C LYS A 36 -6.14 -22.82 -2.89
N PHE A 37 -4.89 -22.99 -2.46
CA PHE A 37 -3.72 -22.42 -3.14
C PHE A 37 -3.72 -22.83 -4.63
N ASN A 38 -4.05 -21.86 -5.48
CA ASN A 38 -4.22 -21.98 -6.92
C ASN A 38 -3.28 -20.97 -7.59
N PHE A 39 -2.76 -21.28 -8.76
CA PHE A 39 -1.91 -20.38 -9.57
C PHE A 39 -2.56 -19.00 -9.80
N LYS A 40 -3.90 -18.92 -9.75
CA LYS A 40 -4.67 -17.66 -9.76
C LYS A 40 -4.32 -16.71 -8.61
N TYR A 41 -3.88 -17.20 -7.46
CA TYR A 41 -3.46 -16.36 -6.33
C TYR A 41 -2.13 -15.66 -6.58
N VAL A 42 -1.21 -16.28 -7.32
CA VAL A 42 0.05 -15.64 -7.73
C VAL A 42 -0.23 -14.53 -8.73
N ALA A 43 -1.10 -14.78 -9.72
CA ALA A 43 -1.55 -13.75 -10.65
C ALA A 43 -2.25 -12.61 -9.93
N THR A 44 -3.10 -12.92 -8.94
CA THR A 44 -3.79 -11.92 -8.12
C THR A 44 -2.78 -11.11 -7.29
N ALA A 45 -1.81 -11.75 -6.64
CA ALA A 45 -0.75 -11.07 -5.90
C ALA A 45 0.07 -10.13 -6.79
N LEU A 46 0.38 -10.55 -8.01
CA LEU A 46 1.10 -9.72 -8.98
C LEU A 46 0.27 -8.51 -9.42
N VAL A 47 -1.04 -8.69 -9.66
CA VAL A 47 -1.97 -7.57 -9.92
C VAL A 47 -2.02 -6.64 -8.71
N LEU A 48 -2.12 -7.15 -7.48
CA LEU A 48 -2.12 -6.33 -6.26
C LEU A 48 -0.85 -5.47 -6.13
N VAL A 49 0.32 -6.04 -6.44
CA VAL A 49 1.60 -5.33 -6.42
C VAL A 49 1.66 -4.25 -7.50
N ILE A 50 1.22 -4.55 -8.72
CA ILE A 50 1.18 -3.57 -9.82
C ILE A 50 0.22 -2.43 -9.48
N THR A 51 -1.00 -2.74 -9.03
CA THR A 51 -1.98 -1.73 -8.63
C THR A 51 -1.46 -0.88 -7.47
N ALA A 52 -0.80 -1.49 -6.48
CA ALA A 52 -0.19 -0.74 -5.39
C ALA A 52 0.95 0.17 -5.87
N GLY A 53 1.76 -0.28 -6.82
CA GLY A 53 2.79 0.51 -7.47
C GLY A 53 2.22 1.72 -8.21
N ILE A 54 1.21 1.51 -9.06
CA ILE A 54 0.53 2.59 -9.80
C ILE A 54 -0.08 3.60 -8.83
N THR A 55 -0.77 3.13 -7.79
CA THR A 55 -1.39 3.99 -6.78
C THR A 55 -0.34 4.80 -6.02
N THR A 56 0.80 4.20 -5.69
CA THR A 56 1.93 4.89 -5.07
C THR A 56 2.48 5.99 -5.98
N LEU A 57 2.64 5.73 -7.28
CA LEU A 57 3.09 6.73 -8.25
C LEU A 57 2.12 7.90 -8.40
N ILE A 58 0.82 7.69 -8.17
CA ILE A 58 -0.20 8.75 -8.19
C ILE A 58 -0.14 9.58 -6.89
N ILE A 59 0.07 8.93 -5.74
CA ILE A 59 0.05 9.60 -4.43
C ILE A 59 1.36 10.35 -4.16
N PHE A 60 2.51 9.75 -4.50
CA PHE A 60 3.83 10.26 -4.13
C PHE A 60 4.11 11.71 -4.59
N PRO A 61 3.74 12.15 -5.81
CA PRO A 61 3.93 13.55 -6.23
C PRO A 61 3.19 14.57 -5.35
N SER A 62 2.10 14.16 -4.71
CA SER A 62 1.32 15.01 -3.80
C SER A 62 1.74 14.85 -2.32
N PHE A 63 2.71 13.97 -2.04
CA PHE A 63 3.17 13.70 -0.68
C PHE A 63 4.30 14.66 -0.30
N SER A 64 4.04 15.52 0.67
CA SER A 64 5.08 16.34 1.30
C SER A 64 5.84 15.51 2.32
N ILE A 65 7.14 15.34 2.13
CA ILE A 65 8.00 14.61 3.07
C ILE A 65 8.11 15.47 4.35
N PRO A 66 7.66 14.95 5.51
CA PRO A 66 7.73 15.70 6.76
C PRO A 66 9.18 15.77 7.27
N GLU A 67 9.53 16.86 7.94
CA GLU A 67 10.80 16.96 8.66
C GLU A 67 10.80 16.01 9.88
N GLY A 68 11.88 15.25 10.06
CA GLY A 68 12.00 14.35 11.22
C GLY A 68 12.91 13.15 10.98
N THR A 69 12.79 12.17 11.87
CA THR A 69 13.56 10.92 11.75
C THR A 69 13.03 10.07 10.61
N ALA A 70 13.88 9.21 10.03
CA ALA A 70 13.46 8.25 9.01
C ALA A 70 12.27 7.39 9.45
N PHE A 71 12.22 7.02 10.74
CA PHE A 71 11.08 6.28 11.29
C PHE A 71 9.79 7.11 11.27
N ALA A 72 9.84 8.39 11.65
CA ALA A 72 8.67 9.27 11.60
C ALA A 72 8.17 9.45 10.16
N VAL A 73 9.08 9.70 9.21
CA VAL A 73 8.76 9.79 7.78
C VAL A 73 8.11 8.51 7.28
N PHE A 74 8.67 7.35 7.65
CA PHE A 74 8.11 6.05 7.28
C PHE A 74 6.68 5.86 7.76
N ILE A 75 6.40 6.17 9.03
CA ILE A 75 5.05 6.02 9.61
C ILE A 75 4.05 6.97 8.93
N VAL A 76 4.43 8.23 8.71
CA VAL A 76 3.55 9.20 8.04
C VAL A 76 3.29 8.79 6.60
N ALA A 77 4.32 8.36 5.87
CA ALA A 77 4.20 7.85 4.52
C ALA A 77 3.30 6.60 4.44
N LEU A 78 3.46 5.67 5.38
CA LEU A 78 2.63 4.47 5.49
C LEU A 78 1.16 4.81 5.72
N LEU A 79 0.86 5.67 6.68
CA LEU A 79 -0.52 6.08 6.97
C LEU A 79 -1.13 6.85 5.78
N SER A 80 -0.32 7.66 5.11
CA SER A 80 -0.75 8.41 3.92
C SER A 80 -1.08 7.48 2.76
N GLY A 81 -0.22 6.49 2.47
CA GLY A 81 -0.49 5.47 1.45
C GLY A 81 -1.74 4.64 1.78
N TRP A 82 -1.91 4.24 3.04
CA TRP A 82 -3.09 3.50 3.48
C TRP A 82 -4.38 4.31 3.34
N GLY A 83 -4.37 5.57 3.80
CA GLY A 83 -5.52 6.48 3.78
C GLY A 83 -5.91 6.91 2.37
N ALA A 84 -4.93 7.30 1.54
CA ALA A 84 -5.19 7.69 0.16
C ALA A 84 -5.74 6.52 -0.67
N ASN A 85 -5.28 5.29 -0.43
CA ASN A 85 -5.85 4.10 -1.08
C ASN A 85 -7.31 3.84 -0.64
N ASP A 86 -7.70 4.18 0.60
CA ASP A 86 -9.11 4.11 1.02
C ASP A 86 -9.98 5.12 0.28
N VAL A 87 -9.50 6.36 0.16
CA VAL A 87 -10.22 7.43 -0.55
C VAL A 87 -10.38 7.06 -2.04
N LEU A 88 -9.33 6.60 -2.69
CA LEU A 88 -9.39 6.17 -4.10
C LEU A 88 -10.38 5.02 -4.29
N ASN A 89 -10.33 4.00 -3.43
CA ASN A 89 -11.28 2.88 -3.51
C ASN A 89 -12.74 3.33 -3.34
N ARG A 90 -13.01 4.32 -2.48
CA ARG A 90 -14.36 4.89 -2.31
C ARG A 90 -14.81 5.69 -3.53
N ILE A 91 -13.91 6.42 -4.20
CA ILE A 91 -14.25 7.20 -5.39
C ILE A 91 -14.56 6.28 -6.58
N VAL A 92 -13.79 5.20 -6.74
CA VAL A 92 -13.95 4.27 -7.89
C VAL A 92 -15.19 3.37 -7.74
N THR A 93 -15.63 3.09 -6.50
CA THR A 93 -16.73 2.15 -6.22
C THR A 93 -18.09 2.83 -5.98
N ASN A 94 -18.15 4.16 -5.96
CA ASN A 94 -19.41 4.94 -5.96
C ASN A 94 -19.81 5.31 -7.39
#